data_AF-A0A453PFI7-F1
#
_entry.id   AF-A0A453PFI7-F1
#
_cell.length_a   1.000
_cell.length_b   1.000
_cell.length_c   1.000
_cell.angle_alpha   90.00
_cell.angle_beta   90.00
_cell.angle_gamma   90.00
#
_symmetry.space_group_name_H-M   'P 1'
#
loop_
_entity.id
_entity.type
_entity.pdbx_description
1 polymer ?
#
loop_
_entity_poly.entity_id
_entity_poly.type
_entity_poly.pdbx_seq_one_letter_code
_entity_poly.pdbx_strand_id
1 'polypeptide(L)'
;MLLRWMNHHLKKAGYKKTVNNFSSDVKDGEAYAYLLKALAPETSPETTLETKDPDERAKMVLEQAEKLDCKRYLTPKDITEGSANLNLAFVAQIFQHRNGLTSDIKQVTLTQSASRDDVLVSREERAFRMWINSLGVGSYVNNVFEDVRNGWVLLEVLDKVSPGSVNWKLASKPPIKLPFRKLENCNQVVKIGKELKFSLVNLAGNDIVQGNKKLIVALLWQLMRFNILQLLNRLRSHSKGSQGKQITDADILNWANSKVKTSGRTSRMESFKDKSLSNGVFFLELLSAVQPRVVNWKVVTKGEADEEKKLNATYIISVARKLGCSVFLLPEDIIEVNQKMILTLTASIMYWSL
;
A
#
# COMPACT_ATOMS: atom_id res chain seq x y z
N MET A 1 12.54 12.43 1.61
CA MET A 1 12.67 12.67 0.15
C MET A 1 12.74 14.17 -0.15
N LEU A 2 11.73 14.96 0.20
CA LEU A 2 11.66 16.40 -0.12
C LEU A 2 12.84 17.23 0.42
N LEU A 3 13.30 16.98 1.65
CA LEU A 3 14.49 17.64 2.20
C LEU A 3 15.74 17.42 1.33
N ARG A 4 15.93 16.20 0.80
CA ARG A 4 17.06 15.86 -0.07
C ARG A 4 16.96 16.59 -1.40
N TRP A 5 15.75 16.66 -1.97
CA TRP A 5 15.49 17.40 -3.19
C TRP A 5 15.71 18.91 -3.02
N MET A 6 15.17 19.50 -1.96
CA MET A 6 15.31 20.93 -1.66
C MET A 6 16.79 21.29 -1.49
N ASN A 7 17.53 20.54 -0.67
CA ASN A 7 18.96 20.78 -0.47
C ASN A 7 19.81 20.61 -1.75
N HIS A 8 19.42 19.74 -2.68
CA HIS A 8 20.11 19.60 -3.97
C HIS A 8 20.04 20.89 -4.80
N HIS A 9 18.87 21.53 -4.85
CA HIS A 9 18.69 22.80 -5.57
C HIS A 9 19.25 24.00 -4.82
N LEU A 10 19.08 24.03 -3.49
CA LEU A 10 19.69 25.06 -2.65
C LEU A 10 21.21 25.10 -2.80
N LYS A 11 21.87 23.93 -2.82
CA LYS A 11 23.32 23.84 -3.04
C LYS A 11 23.73 24.37 -4.41
N LYS A 12 22.94 24.09 -5.47
CA LYS A 12 23.17 24.65 -6.81
C LYS A 12 22.99 26.16 -6.85
N ALA A 13 22.07 26.70 -6.05
CA ALA A 13 21.79 28.14 -5.94
C ALA A 13 22.79 28.89 -5.05
N GLY A 14 23.80 28.22 -4.49
CA GLY A 14 24.80 28.84 -3.61
C GLY A 14 24.32 29.09 -2.18
N TYR A 15 23.22 28.47 -1.75
CA TYR A 15 22.74 28.57 -0.37
C TYR A 15 23.69 27.82 0.58
N LYS A 16 24.12 28.50 1.65
CA LYS A 16 25.16 27.99 2.58
C LYS A 16 24.61 27.07 3.67
N LYS A 17 23.35 27.27 4.08
CA LYS A 17 22.71 26.48 5.16
C LYS A 17 22.16 25.16 4.59
N THR A 18 22.03 24.15 5.44
CA THR A 18 21.37 22.88 5.09
C THR A 18 20.03 22.81 5.80
N VAL A 19 18.96 22.54 5.05
CA VAL A 19 17.60 22.42 5.58
C VAL A 19 17.38 20.99 6.08
N ASN A 20 17.17 20.81 7.38
CA ASN A 20 16.94 19.51 8.01
C ASN A 20 15.49 19.32 8.48
N ASN A 21 14.72 20.40 8.57
CA ASN A 21 13.30 20.38 8.93
C ASN A 21 12.51 21.46 8.16
N PHE A 22 11.18 21.36 8.16
CA PHE A 22 10.28 22.34 7.54
C PHE A 22 9.70 23.33 8.56
N SER A 23 10.45 23.63 9.63
CA SER A 23 10.04 24.54 10.71
C SER A 23 11.08 25.63 10.90
N SER A 24 11.96 25.49 11.90
CA SER A 24 13.02 26.47 12.20
C SER A 24 13.90 26.83 11.01
N ASP A 25 14.17 25.88 10.12
CA ASP A 25 15.15 26.04 9.04
C ASP A 25 14.58 26.80 7.82
N VAL A 26 13.26 26.99 7.77
CA VAL A 26 12.56 27.68 6.68
C VAL A 26 11.81 28.92 7.13
N LYS A 27 11.77 29.19 8.46
CA LYS A 27 10.97 30.27 9.04
C LYS A 27 11.36 31.67 8.56
N ASP A 28 12.62 31.85 8.17
CA ASP A 28 13.11 33.12 7.67
C ASP A 28 12.72 33.33 6.20
N GLY A 29 12.17 32.35 5.49
CA GLY A 29 11.84 32.48 4.08
C GLY A 29 13.06 32.56 3.14
N GLU A 30 14.29 32.54 3.68
CA GLU A 30 15.52 32.65 2.89
C GLU A 30 15.69 31.39 2.03
N ALA A 31 15.47 30.22 2.62
CA ALA A 31 15.53 28.94 1.91
C ALA A 31 14.51 28.88 0.76
N TYR A 32 13.32 29.46 0.93
CA TYR A 32 12.31 29.51 -0.14
C TYR A 32 12.71 30.44 -1.28
N ALA A 33 13.25 31.62 -0.98
CA ALA A 33 13.72 32.55 -2.00
C ALA A 33 14.84 31.94 -2.87
N TYR A 34 15.82 31.28 -2.24
CA TYR A 34 16.87 30.56 -2.97
C TYR A 34 16.33 29.38 -3.81
N LEU A 35 15.35 28.64 -3.28
CA LEU A 35 14.72 27.54 -4.01
C LEU A 35 13.97 28.04 -5.24
N LEU A 36 13.18 29.11 -5.13
CA LEU A 36 12.44 29.68 -6.25
C LEU A 36 13.37 30.30 -7.29
N LYS A 37 14.46 30.95 -6.87
CA LYS A 37 15.53 31.41 -7.76
C LYS A 37 16.15 30.26 -8.56
N ALA A 38 16.34 29.09 -7.93
CA ALA A 38 16.91 27.91 -8.58
C ALA A 38 15.95 27.27 -9.60
N LEU A 39 14.65 27.27 -9.31
CA LEU A 39 13.62 26.55 -10.09
C LEU A 39 12.96 27.41 -11.16
N ALA A 40 12.89 28.72 -10.93
CA ALA A 40 12.22 29.67 -11.81
C ALA A 40 12.90 31.05 -11.74
N PRO A 41 14.16 31.17 -12.21
CA PRO A 41 14.90 32.43 -12.23
C PRO A 41 14.16 33.54 -12.99
N GLU A 42 13.28 33.20 -13.94
CA GLU A 42 12.45 34.13 -14.70
C GLU A 42 11.36 34.83 -13.87
N THR A 43 10.94 34.24 -12.75
CA THR A 43 9.88 34.79 -11.88
C THR A 43 10.41 35.37 -10.56
N SER A 44 11.70 35.20 -10.28
CA SER A 44 12.31 35.51 -8.99
C SER A 44 13.12 36.82 -9.04
N PRO A 45 12.55 37.98 -8.68
CA PRO A 45 13.30 39.24 -8.55
C PRO A 45 14.41 39.14 -7.48
N GLU A 46 15.57 39.74 -7.75
CA GLU A 46 16.74 39.77 -6.85
C GLU A 46 16.42 40.41 -5.49
N THR A 47 15.44 41.30 -5.44
CA THR A 47 14.96 42.00 -4.24
C THR A 47 14.48 41.07 -3.12
N THR A 48 14.02 39.85 -3.44
CA THR A 48 13.62 38.87 -2.42
C THR A 48 14.75 38.37 -1.52
N LEU A 49 15.98 38.35 -2.03
CA LEU A 49 17.15 37.93 -1.25
C LEU A 49 17.70 39.07 -0.39
N GLU A 50 17.44 40.32 -0.78
CA GLU A 50 17.93 41.53 -0.11
C GLU A 50 16.97 42.05 0.97
N THR A 51 15.70 41.65 0.91
CA THR A 51 14.68 41.99 1.91
C THR A 51 15.13 41.49 3.28
N LYS A 52 15.16 42.35 4.31
CA LYS A 52 15.61 41.99 5.67
C LYS A 52 14.48 41.40 6.52
N ASP A 53 13.26 41.90 6.34
CA ASP A 53 12.10 41.49 7.12
C ASP A 53 11.58 40.09 6.70
N PRO A 54 11.47 39.12 7.61
CA PRO A 54 10.98 37.78 7.30
C PRO A 54 9.53 37.74 6.80
N ASP A 55 8.64 38.61 7.32
CA ASP A 55 7.23 38.63 6.92
C ASP A 55 7.05 39.19 5.51
N GLU A 56 7.76 40.27 5.17
CA GLU A 56 7.82 40.77 3.79
C GLU A 56 8.42 39.74 2.83
N ARG A 57 9.51 39.07 3.23
CA ARG A 57 10.14 38.02 2.43
C ARG A 57 9.18 36.86 2.17
N ALA A 58 8.47 36.40 3.20
CA ALA A 58 7.47 35.35 3.10
C ALA A 58 6.32 35.74 2.16
N LYS A 59 5.86 37.00 2.21
CA LYS A 59 4.84 37.52 1.28
C LYS A 59 5.32 37.46 -0.17
N MET A 60 6.54 37.91 -0.44
CA MET A 60 7.10 37.87 -1.80
C MET A 60 7.32 36.44 -2.30
N VAL A 61 7.76 35.53 -1.44
CA VAL A 61 7.90 34.10 -1.76
C VAL A 61 6.55 33.50 -2.19
N LEU A 62 5.46 33.85 -1.50
CA LEU A 62 4.12 33.37 -1.84
C LEU A 62 3.63 33.95 -3.17
N GLU A 63 3.87 35.24 -3.42
CA GLU A 63 3.54 35.88 -4.71
C GLU A 63 4.34 35.29 -5.88
N GLN A 64 5.60 34.90 -5.65
CA GLN A 64 6.42 34.19 -6.63
C GLN A 64 5.89 32.77 -6.88
N ALA A 65 5.53 32.04 -5.82
CA ALA A 65 4.96 30.70 -5.96
C ALA A 65 3.62 30.71 -6.71
N GLU A 66 2.80 31.75 -6.52
CA GLU A 66 1.54 31.94 -7.23
C GLU A 66 1.74 32.06 -8.75
N LYS A 67 2.85 32.68 -9.19
CA LYS A 67 3.25 32.71 -10.61
C LYS A 67 3.65 31.34 -11.17
N LEU A 68 3.94 30.35 -10.31
CA LEU A 68 4.25 28.96 -10.69
C LEU A 68 3.03 28.04 -10.64
N ASP A 69 1.82 28.61 -10.64
CA ASP A 69 0.55 27.89 -10.48
C ASP A 69 0.44 27.12 -9.14
N CYS A 70 1.28 27.48 -8.16
CA CYS A 70 1.16 26.95 -6.82
C CYS A 70 0.01 27.68 -6.10
N LYS A 71 -1.18 27.07 -6.11
CA LYS A 71 -2.34 27.46 -5.29
C LYS A 71 -1.95 27.91 -3.88
N ARG A 72 -2.40 29.11 -3.52
CA ARG A 72 -2.14 29.74 -2.22
C ARG A 72 -3.07 29.18 -1.14
N TYR A 73 -2.52 28.42 -0.19
CA TYR A 73 -3.20 28.01 1.06
C TYR A 73 -2.42 28.37 2.32
N LEU A 74 -1.31 29.08 2.15
CA LEU A 74 -0.36 29.40 3.21
C LEU A 74 -0.25 30.92 3.31
N THR A 75 -0.24 31.45 4.52
CA THR A 75 -0.08 32.89 4.79
C THR A 75 1.37 33.21 5.15
N PRO A 76 1.84 34.46 5.01
CA PRO A 76 3.20 34.83 5.42
C PRO A 76 3.51 34.46 6.87
N LYS A 77 2.51 34.57 7.75
CA LYS A 77 2.60 34.19 9.17
C LYS A 77 2.85 32.70 9.37
N ASP A 78 2.23 31.83 8.58
CA ASP A 78 2.44 30.39 8.69
C ASP A 78 3.88 29.96 8.36
N ILE A 79 4.57 30.75 7.51
CA ILE A 79 6.01 30.59 7.24
C ILE A 79 6.82 31.08 8.44
N THR A 80 6.58 32.31 8.91
CA THR A 80 7.38 32.92 9.97
C THR A 80 7.18 32.28 11.35
N GLU A 81 6.00 31.72 11.61
CA GLU A 81 5.69 30.88 12.77
C GLU A 81 6.30 29.47 12.68
N GLY A 82 6.79 29.06 11.50
CA GLY A 82 7.48 27.79 11.30
C GLY A 82 6.55 26.57 11.38
N SER A 83 5.31 26.69 10.90
CA SER A 83 4.34 25.59 10.91
C SER A 83 4.79 24.42 10.02
N ALA A 84 5.27 23.34 10.65
CA ALA A 84 5.95 22.25 9.94
C ALA A 84 5.11 21.59 8.84
N ASN A 85 3.82 21.36 9.10
CA ASN A 85 2.93 20.69 8.15
C ASN A 85 2.57 21.57 6.96
N LEU A 86 2.33 22.86 7.19
CA LEU A 86 2.01 23.81 6.13
C LEU A 86 3.22 24.03 5.23
N ASN A 87 4.39 24.26 5.83
CA ASN A 87 5.64 24.43 5.08
C ASN A 87 6.03 23.16 4.31
N LEU A 88 5.82 21.96 4.88
CA LEU A 88 6.00 20.69 4.17
C LEU A 88 5.07 20.58 2.95
N ALA A 89 3.78 20.89 3.12
CA ALA A 89 2.83 20.87 2.02
C ALA A 89 3.27 21.84 0.91
N PHE A 90 3.73 23.03 1.29
CA PHE A 90 4.16 24.06 0.33
C PHE A 90 5.38 23.64 -0.47
N VAL A 91 6.38 23.05 0.19
CA VAL A 91 7.53 22.44 -0.50
C VAL A 91 7.09 21.31 -1.44
N ALA A 92 6.14 20.47 -1.02
CA ALA A 92 5.61 19.39 -1.84
C ALA A 92 4.89 19.90 -3.09
N GLN A 93 4.17 21.01 -2.96
CA GLN A 93 3.48 21.65 -4.08
C GLN A 93 4.45 22.24 -5.09
N ILE A 94 5.48 22.96 -4.63
CA ILE A 94 6.55 23.48 -5.50
C ILE A 94 7.20 22.30 -6.26
N PHE A 95 7.52 21.21 -5.56
CA PHE A 95 8.08 20.01 -6.17
C PHE A 95 7.17 19.41 -7.27
N GLN A 96 5.85 19.40 -7.06
CA GLN A 96 4.89 18.84 -8.01
C GLN A 96 4.78 19.68 -9.30
N HIS A 97 4.84 21.01 -9.19
CA HIS A 97 4.71 21.90 -10.35
C HIS A 97 6.04 22.09 -11.07
N ARG A 98 7.15 22.20 -10.31
CA ARG A 98 8.50 22.34 -10.85
C ARG A 98 9.52 21.62 -9.98
N ASN A 99 9.83 20.38 -10.34
CA ASN A 99 10.89 19.62 -9.68
C ASN A 99 12.31 20.08 -10.09
N GLY A 100 12.47 20.82 -11.19
CA GLY A 100 13.76 21.31 -11.70
C GLY A 100 14.78 20.21 -12.01
N LEU A 101 14.34 18.96 -12.12
CA LEU A 101 15.20 17.83 -12.46
C LEU A 101 15.26 17.75 -13.99
N THR A 102 16.44 18.01 -14.55
CA THR A 102 16.67 17.78 -15.98
C THR A 102 16.50 16.29 -16.29
N SER A 103 15.76 15.99 -17.36
CA SER A 103 15.63 14.64 -17.92
C SER A 103 16.95 14.06 -18.47
N ASP A 104 18.04 14.85 -18.44
CA ASP A 104 19.42 14.47 -18.79
C ASP A 104 20.15 13.64 -17.73
N ILE A 105 19.46 13.24 -16.66
CA ILE A 105 19.83 11.95 -16.05
C ILE A 105 19.53 10.95 -17.16
N LYS A 106 20.57 10.57 -17.95
CA LYS A 106 20.59 9.38 -18.82
C LYS A 106 19.49 8.48 -18.32
N GLN A 107 18.33 8.45 -19.00
CA GLN A 107 17.13 7.76 -18.50
C GLN A 107 17.65 6.45 -17.96
N VAL A 108 17.82 6.37 -16.63
CA VAL A 108 18.32 5.14 -16.04
C VAL A 108 17.17 4.25 -16.40
N THR A 109 17.47 3.26 -17.22
CA THR A 109 16.58 2.33 -17.90
C THR A 109 15.85 1.50 -16.84
N LEU A 110 15.10 2.17 -15.97
CA LEU A 110 14.38 1.68 -14.80
C LEU A 110 12.94 1.35 -15.19
N THR A 111 12.43 1.94 -16.27
CA THR A 111 11.05 1.73 -16.74
C THR A 111 10.96 0.80 -17.96
N GLN A 112 12.04 0.53 -18.68
CA GLN A 112 12.02 -0.34 -19.87
C GLN A 112 12.56 -1.77 -19.64
N SER A 113 12.97 -2.12 -18.41
CA SER A 113 13.52 -3.45 -18.09
C SER A 113 12.74 -4.22 -17.01
N ALA A 114 11.69 -3.63 -16.42
CA ALA A 114 10.87 -4.34 -15.45
C ALA A 114 10.11 -5.47 -16.15
N SER A 115 10.45 -6.71 -15.84
CA SER A 115 9.74 -7.87 -16.36
C SER A 115 8.28 -7.85 -15.88
N ARG A 116 7.40 -8.58 -16.56
CA ARG A 116 6.02 -8.79 -16.09
C ARG A 116 5.99 -9.31 -14.64
N ASP A 117 6.95 -10.16 -14.29
CA ASP A 117 7.09 -10.70 -12.94
C ASP A 117 7.48 -9.62 -11.92
N ASP A 118 8.33 -8.67 -12.27
CA ASP A 118 8.70 -7.55 -11.38
C ASP A 118 7.50 -6.65 -11.07
N VAL A 119 6.66 -6.40 -12.08
CA VAL A 119 5.42 -5.63 -11.91
C VAL A 119 4.45 -6.37 -10.97
N LEU A 120 4.27 -7.67 -11.16
CA LEU A 120 3.42 -8.50 -10.30
C LEU A 120 3.95 -8.54 -8.85
N VAL A 121 5.25 -8.71 -8.67
CA VAL A 121 5.90 -8.71 -7.35
C VAL A 121 5.74 -7.35 -6.67
N SER A 122 5.83 -6.24 -7.41
CA SER A 122 5.59 -4.90 -6.87
C SER A 122 4.13 -4.71 -6.45
N ARG A 123 3.18 -5.24 -7.23
CA ARG A 123 1.75 -5.20 -6.88
C ARG A 123 1.43 -6.03 -5.63
N GLU A 124 1.97 -7.25 -5.55
CA GLU A 124 1.83 -8.12 -4.39
C GLU A 124 2.50 -7.52 -3.14
N GLU A 125 3.69 -6.92 -3.27
CA GLU A 125 4.37 -6.19 -2.18
C GLU A 125 3.45 -5.13 -1.58
N ARG A 126 2.82 -4.32 -2.42
CA ARG A 126 1.91 -3.26 -1.98
C ARG A 126 0.71 -3.83 -1.23
N ALA A 127 0.10 -4.90 -1.76
CA ALA A 127 -1.04 -5.55 -1.13
C ALA A 127 -0.67 -6.13 0.24
N PHE A 128 0.48 -6.82 0.35
CA PHE A 128 0.95 -7.37 1.62
C PHE A 128 1.36 -6.29 2.61
N ARG A 129 1.98 -5.19 2.17
CA ARG A 129 2.31 -4.06 3.04
C ARG A 129 1.07 -3.49 3.69
N MET A 130 0.04 -3.19 2.88
CA MET A 130 -1.22 -2.64 3.39
C MET A 130 -1.92 -3.63 4.33
N TRP A 131 -1.90 -4.92 3.97
CA TRP A 131 -2.46 -5.96 4.82
C TRP A 131 -1.76 -6.06 6.17
N ILE A 132 -0.42 -6.14 6.23
CA ILE A 132 0.33 -6.21 7.49
C ILE A 132 0.02 -4.99 8.36
N ASN A 133 0.07 -3.78 7.78
CA ASN A 133 -0.21 -2.54 8.51
C ASN A 133 -1.67 -2.47 9.02
N SER A 134 -2.61 -3.20 8.41
CA SER A 134 -4.00 -3.28 8.87
C SER A 134 -4.23 -4.27 10.03
N LEU A 135 -3.29 -5.19 10.31
CA LEU A 135 -3.44 -6.20 11.36
C LEU A 135 -3.24 -5.63 12.78
N GLY A 136 -2.84 -4.37 12.91
CA GLY A 136 -2.52 -3.75 14.20
C GLY A 136 -1.30 -4.36 14.88
N VAL A 137 -0.27 -4.69 14.09
CA VAL A 137 1.07 -5.06 14.61
C VAL A 137 1.79 -3.83 15.15
N GLY A 138 2.78 -4.03 16.04
CA GLY A 138 3.52 -2.93 16.66
C GLY A 138 4.46 -2.19 15.70
N SER A 139 4.91 -2.88 14.64
CA SER A 139 5.81 -2.32 13.63
C SER A 139 5.05 -1.76 12.42
N TYR A 140 5.49 -0.62 11.89
CA TYR A 140 4.98 -0.08 10.62
C TYR A 140 5.87 -0.51 9.46
N VAL A 141 5.28 -1.10 8.42
CA VAL A 141 5.99 -1.58 7.23
C VAL A 141 5.94 -0.53 6.12
N ASN A 142 7.11 -0.09 5.66
CA ASN A 142 7.29 0.82 4.53
C ASN A 142 7.67 0.05 3.25
N ASN A 143 8.53 -0.94 3.38
CA ASN A 143 8.95 -1.83 2.30
C ASN A 143 9.04 -3.26 2.82
N VAL A 144 8.13 -4.12 2.36
CA VAL A 144 8.05 -5.50 2.83
C VAL A 144 9.36 -6.26 2.61
N PHE A 145 10.08 -6.02 1.50
CA PHE A 145 11.30 -6.76 1.19
C PHE A 145 12.49 -6.39 2.05
N GLU A 146 12.46 -5.23 2.71
CA GLU A 146 13.54 -4.81 3.63
C GLU A 146 13.12 -4.99 5.10
N ASP A 147 11.91 -4.57 5.46
CA ASP A 147 11.50 -4.47 6.85
C ASP A 147 11.27 -5.86 7.49
N VAL A 148 11.00 -6.89 6.69
CA VAL A 148 10.79 -8.26 7.20
C VAL A 148 12.09 -9.05 7.38
N ARG A 149 13.23 -8.56 6.89
CA ARG A 149 14.50 -9.33 6.81
C ARG A 149 15.11 -9.68 8.17
N ASN A 150 14.70 -8.99 9.23
CA ASN A 150 15.12 -9.30 10.60
C ASN A 150 14.18 -10.30 11.31
N GLY A 151 13.12 -10.75 10.63
CA GLY A 151 12.13 -11.70 11.11
C GLY A 151 11.10 -11.14 12.11
N TRP A 152 11.33 -9.95 12.69
CA TRP A 152 10.48 -9.42 13.76
C TRP A 152 9.04 -9.18 13.32
N VAL A 153 8.85 -8.47 12.20
CA VAL A 153 7.51 -8.18 11.65
C VAL A 153 6.75 -9.48 11.35
N LEU A 154 7.43 -10.50 10.81
CA LEU A 154 6.81 -11.79 10.50
C LEU A 154 6.37 -12.54 11.75
N LEU A 155 7.12 -12.44 12.85
CA LEU A 155 6.71 -12.98 14.15
C LEU A 155 5.48 -12.22 14.68
N GLU A 156 5.45 -10.89 14.61
CA GLU A 156 4.27 -10.12 15.02
C GLU A 156 3.01 -10.50 14.22
N VAL A 157 3.16 -10.68 12.90
CA VAL A 157 2.07 -11.15 12.03
C VAL A 157 1.63 -12.56 12.41
N LEU A 158 2.57 -13.49 12.65
CA LEU A 158 2.24 -14.85 13.07
C LEU A 158 1.46 -14.88 14.39
N ASP A 159 1.85 -14.09 15.37
CA ASP A 159 1.14 -14.03 16.66
C ASP A 159 -0.24 -13.38 16.54
N LYS A 160 -0.43 -12.41 15.62
CA LYS A 160 -1.77 -11.88 15.33
C LYS A 160 -2.67 -12.90 14.64
N VAL A 161 -2.12 -13.61 13.66
CA VAL A 161 -2.85 -14.56 12.82
C VAL A 161 -3.15 -15.86 13.59
N SER A 162 -2.21 -16.31 14.41
CA SER A 162 -2.31 -17.50 15.27
C SER A 162 -1.77 -17.16 16.67
N PRO A 163 -2.61 -16.59 17.55
CA PRO A 163 -2.20 -16.21 18.91
C PRO A 163 -1.54 -17.35 19.68
N GLY A 164 -0.40 -17.05 20.30
CA GLY A 164 0.37 -18.02 21.09
C GLY A 164 1.27 -18.94 20.26
N SER A 165 1.38 -18.72 18.94
CA SER A 165 2.32 -19.47 18.08
C SER A 165 3.77 -19.02 18.26
N VAL A 166 4.00 -17.78 18.73
CA VAL A 166 5.34 -17.21 18.85
C VAL A 166 5.87 -17.33 20.27
N ASN A 167 7.01 -18.00 20.42
CA ASN A 167 7.80 -17.93 21.64
C ASN A 167 8.65 -16.65 21.65
N TRP A 168 8.13 -15.59 22.28
CA TRP A 168 8.81 -14.30 22.39
C TRP A 168 10.10 -14.32 23.22
N LYS A 169 10.34 -15.36 24.05
CA LYS A 169 11.59 -15.50 24.82
C LYS A 169 12.78 -15.84 23.94
N LEU A 170 12.54 -16.48 22.79
CA LEU A 170 13.57 -16.82 21.80
C LEU A 170 13.71 -15.75 20.70
N ALA A 171 12.77 -14.81 20.64
CA ALA A 171 12.77 -13.73 19.66
C ALA A 171 13.62 -12.54 20.14
N SER A 172 14.31 -11.92 19.19
CA SER A 172 15.16 -10.75 19.45
C SER A 172 14.53 -9.49 18.84
N LYS A 173 14.21 -8.51 19.69
CA LYS A 173 13.56 -7.26 19.27
C LYS A 173 14.54 -6.31 18.56
N PRO A 174 14.13 -5.62 17.46
CA PRO A 174 14.93 -4.58 16.82
C PRO A 174 15.26 -3.40 17.76
N PRO A 175 16.40 -2.70 17.56
CA PRO A 175 17.37 -2.88 16.47
C PRO A 175 18.34 -4.05 16.71
N ILE A 176 18.46 -4.95 15.72
CA ILE A 176 19.30 -6.15 15.80
C ILE A 176 20.66 -5.92 15.12
N LYS A 177 21.74 -5.81 15.91
CA LYS A 177 23.12 -5.65 15.40
C LYS A 177 23.76 -6.96 14.95
N LEU A 178 23.52 -8.05 15.71
CA LEU A 178 24.16 -9.35 15.48
C LEU A 178 23.43 -10.14 14.39
N PRO A 179 24.09 -10.57 13.29
CA PRO A 179 23.42 -11.27 12.19
C PRO A 179 22.72 -12.58 12.60
N PHE A 180 23.31 -13.36 13.51
CA PHE A 180 22.72 -14.63 13.95
C PHE A 180 21.36 -14.46 14.65
N ARG A 181 21.14 -13.33 15.33
CA ARG A 181 19.85 -13.00 15.99
C ARG A 181 18.73 -12.76 14.97
N LYS A 182 19.06 -12.19 13.79
CA LYS A 182 18.11 -12.08 12.67
C LYS A 182 17.76 -13.47 12.13
N LEU A 183 18.77 -14.33 12.00
CA LEU A 183 18.59 -15.70 11.54
C LEU A 183 17.75 -16.53 12.51
N GLU A 184 17.94 -16.39 13.83
CA GLU A 184 17.12 -17.04 14.87
C GLU A 184 15.64 -16.67 14.74
N ASN A 185 15.33 -15.36 14.63
CA ASN A 185 13.97 -14.90 14.39
C ASN A 185 13.37 -15.53 13.11
N CYS A 186 14.10 -15.49 12.00
CA CYS A 186 13.61 -16.02 10.72
C CYS A 186 13.46 -17.56 10.74
N ASN A 187 14.33 -18.27 11.47
CA ASN A 187 14.20 -19.72 11.67
C ASN A 187 12.94 -20.06 12.47
N GLN A 188 12.62 -19.26 13.49
CA GLN A 188 11.37 -19.41 14.23
C GLN A 188 10.14 -19.16 13.34
N VAL A 189 10.17 -18.15 12.47
CA VAL A 189 9.10 -17.90 11.47
C VAL A 189 8.87 -19.14 10.59
N VAL A 190 9.95 -19.71 10.03
CA VAL A 190 9.86 -20.90 9.18
C VAL A 190 9.36 -22.11 9.96
N LYS A 191 9.82 -22.30 11.21
CA LYS A 191 9.36 -23.38 12.09
C LYS A 191 7.86 -23.30 12.32
N ILE A 192 7.36 -22.14 12.76
CA ILE A 192 5.93 -21.93 13.01
C ILE A 192 5.13 -22.13 11.70
N GLY A 193 5.61 -21.61 10.58
CA GLY A 193 4.95 -21.82 9.29
C GLY A 193 4.81 -23.30 8.92
N LYS A 194 5.83 -24.14 9.19
CA LYS A 194 5.75 -25.60 9.00
C LYS A 194 4.74 -26.26 9.96
N GLU A 195 4.67 -25.81 11.21
CA GLU A 195 3.68 -26.28 12.19
C GLU A 195 2.25 -25.95 11.74
N LEU A 196 2.04 -24.76 11.17
CA LEU A 196 0.79 -24.31 10.53
C LEU A 196 0.53 -24.95 9.15
N LYS A 197 1.33 -25.95 8.75
CA LYS A 197 1.20 -26.70 7.49
C LYS A 197 1.37 -25.86 6.22
N PHE A 198 2.17 -24.79 6.28
CA PHE A 198 2.55 -24.06 5.09
C PHE A 198 3.49 -24.87 4.21
N SER A 199 3.49 -24.57 2.91
CA SER A 199 4.27 -25.26 1.90
C SER A 199 5.59 -24.52 1.72
N LEU A 200 6.45 -24.61 2.74
CA LEU A 200 7.71 -23.90 2.82
C LEU A 200 8.88 -24.71 2.25
N VAL A 201 8.63 -25.47 1.17
CA VAL A 201 9.67 -26.24 0.49
C VAL A 201 10.73 -25.27 -0.04
N ASN A 202 11.99 -25.51 0.31
CA ASN A 202 13.13 -24.65 -0.05
C ASN A 202 13.09 -23.23 0.55
N LEU A 203 12.39 -23.01 1.66
CA LEU A 203 12.49 -21.79 2.46
C LEU A 203 13.24 -22.07 3.77
N ALA A 204 14.40 -21.44 3.94
CA ALA A 204 15.13 -21.37 5.20
C ALA A 204 15.09 -19.95 5.79
N GLY A 205 15.42 -19.80 7.07
CA GLY A 205 15.47 -18.47 7.71
C GLY A 205 16.47 -17.54 7.02
N ASN A 206 17.57 -18.09 6.47
CA ASN A 206 18.57 -17.31 5.76
C ASN A 206 18.04 -16.67 4.46
N ASP A 207 17.09 -17.31 3.77
CA ASP A 207 16.48 -16.73 2.56
C ASP A 207 15.70 -15.45 2.87
N ILE A 208 15.06 -15.39 4.05
CA ILE A 208 14.36 -14.20 4.55
C ILE A 208 15.37 -13.11 4.90
N VAL A 209 16.46 -13.46 5.59
CA VAL A 209 17.55 -12.52 5.93
C VAL A 209 18.18 -11.93 4.66
N GLN A 210 18.37 -12.75 3.63
CA GLN A 210 18.90 -12.33 2.33
C GLN A 210 17.90 -11.50 1.51
N GLY A 211 16.62 -11.46 1.89
CA GLY A 211 15.61 -10.67 1.20
C GLY A 211 15.11 -11.32 -0.10
N ASN A 212 15.02 -12.66 -0.15
CA ASN A 212 14.53 -13.37 -1.32
C ASN A 212 13.05 -13.04 -1.57
N LYS A 213 12.80 -12.10 -2.50
CA LYS A 213 11.47 -11.53 -2.77
C LYS A 213 10.40 -12.58 -3.08
N LYS A 214 10.74 -13.56 -3.93
CA LYS A 214 9.81 -14.61 -4.37
C LYS A 214 9.36 -15.49 -3.21
N LEU A 215 10.32 -15.86 -2.36
CA LEU A 215 10.08 -16.66 -1.17
C LEU A 215 9.31 -15.90 -0.09
N ILE A 216 9.62 -14.62 0.12
CA ILE A 216 8.88 -13.74 1.03
C ILE A 216 7.42 -13.57 0.57
N VAL A 217 7.20 -13.28 -0.71
CA VAL A 217 5.85 -13.17 -1.31
C VAL A 217 5.06 -14.48 -1.14
N ALA A 218 5.70 -15.62 -1.37
CA ALA A 218 5.06 -16.92 -1.20
C ALA A 218 4.64 -17.15 0.28
N LEU A 219 5.52 -16.85 1.23
CA LEU A 219 5.22 -16.94 2.66
C LEU A 219 4.06 -16.01 3.07
N LEU A 220 4.09 -14.76 2.64
CA LEU A 220 3.06 -13.77 2.96
C LEU A 220 1.71 -14.13 2.37
N TRP A 221 1.69 -14.69 1.15
CA TRP A 221 0.47 -15.25 0.58
C TRP A 221 -0.11 -16.36 1.47
N GLN A 222 0.70 -17.31 1.92
CA GLN A 222 0.23 -18.39 2.79
C GLN A 222 -0.29 -17.86 4.13
N LEU A 223 0.37 -16.86 4.71
CA LEU A 223 -0.09 -16.18 5.93
C LEU A 223 -1.44 -15.48 5.73
N MET A 224 -1.60 -14.70 4.65
CA MET A 224 -2.85 -14.00 4.33
C MET A 224 -3.99 -15.00 4.08
N ARG A 225 -3.74 -16.05 3.29
CA ARG A 225 -4.72 -17.12 3.04
C ARG A 225 -5.10 -17.85 4.33
N PHE A 226 -4.13 -18.17 5.18
CA PHE A 226 -4.41 -18.82 6.46
C PHE A 226 -5.23 -17.91 7.38
N ASN A 227 -4.91 -16.61 7.46
CA ASN A 227 -5.66 -15.65 8.26
C ASN A 227 -7.15 -15.61 7.88
N ILE A 228 -7.48 -15.46 6.59
CA ILE A 228 -8.89 -15.38 6.18
C ILE A 228 -9.64 -16.69 6.41
N LEU A 229 -8.99 -17.85 6.21
CA LEU A 229 -9.60 -19.15 6.51
C LEU A 229 -9.84 -19.33 8.01
N GLN A 230 -8.94 -18.87 8.88
CA GLN A 230 -9.14 -18.88 10.32
C GLN A 230 -10.33 -17.99 10.73
N LEU A 231 -10.46 -16.79 10.13
CA LEU A 231 -11.59 -15.90 10.39
C LEU A 231 -12.92 -16.56 10.01
N LEU A 232 -13.00 -17.19 8.83
CA LEU A 232 -14.19 -17.92 8.38
C LEU A 232 -14.51 -19.12 9.29
N ASN A 233 -13.50 -19.88 9.72
CA ASN A 233 -13.69 -21.02 10.61
C ASN A 233 -14.25 -20.62 11.98
N ARG A 234 -13.82 -19.46 12.52
CA ARG A 234 -14.33 -18.92 13.80
C ARG A 234 -15.81 -18.54 13.74
N LEU A 235 -16.28 -18.01 12.61
CA LEU A 235 -17.71 -17.73 12.43
C LEU A 235 -18.53 -19.01 12.31
N ARG A 236 -18.01 -20.00 11.58
CA ARG A 236 -18.71 -21.29 11.37
C ARG A 236 -18.88 -22.10 12.66
N SER A 237 -17.96 -22.02 13.62
CA SER A 237 -18.11 -22.74 14.91
C SER A 237 -19.32 -22.27 15.74
N HIS A 238 -19.88 -21.10 15.44
CA HIS A 238 -21.10 -20.58 16.06
C HIS A 238 -22.38 -20.99 15.30
N SER A 239 -22.25 -21.47 14.07
CA SER A 239 -23.35 -21.99 13.25
C SER A 239 -23.61 -23.46 13.58
N LYS A 240 -24.71 -23.74 14.30
CA LYS A 240 -25.20 -25.10 14.62
C LYS A 240 -25.35 -25.92 13.33
N GLY A 241 -24.43 -26.87 13.08
CA GLY A 241 -24.57 -27.82 11.96
C GLY A 241 -23.28 -28.20 11.23
N SER A 242 -22.11 -27.72 11.64
CA SER A 242 -20.84 -28.11 11.00
C SER A 242 -19.67 -28.16 11.97
N GLN A 243 -19.77 -29.02 12.97
CA GLN A 243 -18.64 -29.29 13.87
C GLN A 243 -17.57 -30.09 13.10
N GLY A 244 -16.37 -29.50 12.94
CA GLY A 244 -15.14 -30.23 12.60
C GLY A 244 -14.57 -30.07 11.19
N LYS A 245 -15.32 -29.59 10.19
CA LYS A 245 -14.79 -29.44 8.82
C LYS A 245 -14.20 -28.03 8.59
N GLN A 246 -12.88 -27.96 8.41
CA GLN A 246 -12.18 -26.73 8.01
C GLN A 246 -12.68 -26.25 6.64
N ILE A 247 -12.90 -24.94 6.50
CA ILE A 247 -13.27 -24.31 5.24
C ILE A 247 -12.09 -24.40 4.26
N THR A 248 -12.39 -24.88 3.06
CA THR A 248 -11.45 -24.99 1.94
C THR A 248 -11.78 -23.99 0.84
N ASP A 249 -10.86 -23.80 -0.10
CA ASP A 249 -11.05 -22.93 -1.27
C ASP A 249 -12.27 -23.38 -2.10
N ALA A 250 -12.52 -24.69 -2.17
CA ALA A 250 -13.69 -25.25 -2.83
C ALA A 250 -15.00 -24.90 -2.10
N ASP A 251 -14.99 -24.87 -0.76
CA ASP A 251 -16.17 -24.47 0.01
C ASP A 251 -16.52 -22.99 -0.24
N ILE A 252 -15.51 -22.11 -0.37
CA ILE A 252 -15.71 -20.68 -0.70
C ILE A 252 -16.29 -20.52 -2.11
N LEU A 253 -15.75 -21.27 -3.08
CA LEU A 253 -16.24 -21.29 -4.46
C LEU A 253 -17.71 -21.74 -4.53
N ASN A 254 -18.03 -22.85 -3.86
CA ASN A 254 -19.38 -23.41 -3.81
C ASN A 254 -20.37 -22.47 -3.12
N TRP A 255 -19.95 -21.84 -2.02
CA TRP A 255 -20.76 -20.84 -1.32
C TRP A 255 -21.12 -19.67 -2.25
N ALA A 256 -20.13 -19.09 -2.93
CA ALA A 256 -20.35 -17.93 -3.79
C ALA A 256 -21.33 -18.24 -4.94
N ASN A 257 -21.13 -19.37 -5.63
CA ASN A 257 -22.04 -19.82 -6.68
C ASN A 257 -23.45 -20.10 -6.15
N SER A 258 -23.57 -20.71 -4.97
CA SER A 258 -24.88 -21.00 -4.35
C SER A 258 -25.60 -19.71 -3.94
N LYS A 259 -24.86 -18.71 -3.43
CA LYS A 259 -25.41 -17.41 -3.03
C LYS A 259 -25.95 -16.63 -4.23
N VAL A 260 -25.20 -16.57 -5.33
CA VAL A 260 -25.63 -15.94 -6.59
C VAL A 260 -26.86 -16.66 -7.16
N LYS A 261 -26.85 -18.00 -7.22
CA LYS A 261 -28.00 -18.79 -7.69
C LYS A 261 -29.27 -18.54 -6.87
N THR A 262 -29.16 -18.45 -5.54
CA THR A 262 -30.30 -18.20 -4.64
C THR A 262 -30.91 -16.81 -4.85
N SER A 263 -30.13 -15.84 -5.36
CA SER A 263 -30.62 -14.50 -5.71
C SER A 263 -31.36 -14.43 -7.05
N GLY A 264 -31.54 -15.56 -7.75
CA GLY A 264 -32.19 -15.63 -9.07
C GLY A 264 -31.28 -15.27 -10.24
N ARG A 265 -29.97 -15.19 -10.02
CA ARG A 265 -28.97 -14.89 -11.06
C ARG A 265 -28.33 -16.16 -11.61
N THR A 266 -27.86 -16.09 -12.86
CA THR A 266 -27.34 -17.25 -13.60
C THR A 266 -25.82 -17.29 -13.68
N SER A 267 -25.11 -16.20 -13.36
CA SER A 267 -23.65 -16.20 -13.40
C SER A 267 -23.06 -17.19 -12.40
N ARG A 268 -22.01 -17.88 -12.84
CA ARG A 268 -21.30 -18.90 -12.08
C ARG A 268 -19.82 -18.81 -12.42
N MET A 269 -18.97 -19.10 -11.45
CA MET A 269 -17.54 -19.30 -11.66
C MET A 269 -17.18 -20.78 -11.48
N GLU A 270 -16.39 -21.33 -12.40
CA GLU A 270 -15.89 -22.71 -12.29
C GLU A 270 -14.66 -22.83 -11.38
N SER A 271 -13.86 -21.77 -11.33
CA SER A 271 -12.69 -21.66 -10.47
C SER A 271 -12.33 -20.20 -10.26
N PHE A 272 -11.44 -19.91 -9.29
CA PHE A 272 -10.88 -18.56 -9.11
C PHE A 272 -9.94 -18.11 -10.26
N LYS A 273 -9.73 -18.95 -11.29
CA LYS A 273 -8.94 -18.64 -12.50
C LYS A 273 -9.82 -18.39 -13.73
N ASP A 274 -11.14 -18.47 -13.58
CA ASP A 274 -12.10 -18.36 -14.67
C ASP A 274 -12.03 -16.99 -15.33
N LYS A 275 -11.76 -16.96 -16.65
CA LYS A 275 -11.59 -15.72 -17.41
C LYS A 275 -12.86 -14.89 -17.51
N SER A 276 -14.02 -15.49 -17.32
CA SER A 276 -15.29 -14.77 -17.26
C SER A 276 -15.35 -13.76 -16.10
N LEU A 277 -14.56 -13.97 -15.04
CA LEU A 277 -14.48 -13.07 -13.88
C LEU A 277 -13.92 -11.68 -14.22
N SER A 278 -13.21 -11.55 -15.34
CA SER A 278 -12.59 -10.28 -15.77
C SER A 278 -13.59 -9.16 -16.05
N ASN A 279 -14.85 -9.48 -16.38
CA ASN A 279 -15.91 -8.49 -16.60
C ASN A 279 -16.49 -7.91 -15.30
N GLY A 280 -16.20 -8.54 -14.15
CA GLY A 280 -16.66 -8.12 -12.83
C GLY A 280 -18.15 -8.39 -12.51
N VAL A 281 -18.95 -8.83 -13.48
CA VAL A 281 -20.40 -9.00 -13.32
C VAL A 281 -20.73 -9.99 -12.20
N PHE A 282 -20.01 -11.12 -12.14
CA PHE A 282 -20.20 -12.13 -11.09
C PHE A 282 -20.03 -11.55 -9.68
N PHE A 283 -19.03 -10.69 -9.46
CA PHE A 283 -18.80 -10.08 -8.15
C PHE A 283 -19.87 -9.06 -7.78
N LEU A 284 -20.37 -8.29 -8.75
CA LEU A 284 -21.47 -7.35 -8.52
C LEU A 284 -22.77 -8.09 -8.18
N GLU A 285 -23.04 -9.20 -8.87
CA GLU A 285 -24.17 -10.07 -8.53
C GLU A 285 -24.00 -10.70 -7.14
N LEU A 286 -22.80 -11.18 -6.80
CA LEU A 286 -22.50 -11.72 -5.47
C LEU A 286 -22.68 -10.67 -4.38
N LEU A 287 -22.15 -9.45 -4.56
CA LEU A 287 -22.29 -8.34 -3.61
C LEU A 287 -23.76 -7.94 -3.45
N SER A 288 -24.52 -7.88 -4.54
CA SER A 288 -25.97 -7.63 -4.51
C SER A 288 -26.74 -8.76 -3.84
N ALA A 289 -26.29 -10.02 -3.96
CA ALA A 289 -26.90 -11.17 -3.29
C ALA A 289 -26.61 -11.17 -1.79
N VAL A 290 -25.48 -10.64 -1.35
CA VAL A 290 -25.16 -10.45 0.07
C VAL A 290 -25.96 -9.29 0.66
N GLN A 291 -26.01 -8.15 -0.03
CA GLN A 291 -26.79 -6.99 0.40
C GLN A 291 -27.38 -6.24 -0.81
N PRO A 292 -28.69 -6.38 -1.08
CA PRO A 292 -29.31 -5.85 -2.31
C PRO A 292 -29.15 -4.33 -2.53
N ARG A 293 -28.98 -3.55 -1.46
CA ARG A 293 -28.93 -2.08 -1.53
C ARG A 293 -27.55 -1.49 -1.83
N VAL A 294 -26.49 -2.30 -1.92
CA VAL A 294 -25.12 -1.77 -2.11
C VAL A 294 -24.70 -1.61 -3.55
N VAL A 295 -25.39 -2.28 -4.49
CA VAL A 295 -25.08 -2.24 -5.92
C VAL A 295 -26.13 -1.42 -6.65
N ASN A 296 -25.68 -0.35 -7.32
CA ASN A 296 -26.49 0.44 -8.24
C ASN A 296 -26.25 -0.06 -9.67
N TRP A 297 -27.18 -0.83 -10.20
CA TRP A 297 -27.08 -1.42 -11.54
C TRP A 297 -27.03 -0.39 -12.67
N LYS A 298 -27.40 0.89 -12.43
CA LYS A 298 -27.31 1.95 -13.45
C LYS A 298 -25.88 2.34 -13.82
N VAL A 299 -24.92 2.09 -12.93
CA VAL A 299 -23.49 2.40 -13.17
C VAL A 299 -22.69 1.16 -13.60
N VAL A 300 -23.32 -0.02 -13.62
CA VAL A 300 -22.69 -1.28 -13.99
C VAL A 300 -22.69 -1.41 -15.51
N THR A 301 -21.52 -1.74 -16.07
CA THR A 301 -21.33 -1.96 -17.51
C THR A 301 -21.31 -3.46 -17.82
N LYS A 302 -21.34 -3.81 -19.11
CA LYS A 302 -21.24 -5.22 -19.54
C LYS A 302 -19.83 -5.79 -19.33
N GLY A 303 -18.81 -4.94 -19.36
CA GLY A 303 -17.42 -5.35 -19.14
C GLY A 303 -16.81 -6.03 -20.37
N GLU A 304 -17.20 -5.61 -21.57
CA GLU A 304 -16.66 -6.13 -22.84
C GLU A 304 -15.33 -5.43 -23.16
N ALA A 305 -15.33 -4.10 -23.15
CA ALA A 305 -14.14 -3.27 -23.34
C ALA A 305 -13.31 -3.14 -22.04
N ASP A 306 -12.00 -2.89 -22.17
CA ASP A 306 -11.12 -2.86 -21.00
C ASP A 306 -11.41 -1.69 -20.03
N GLU A 307 -11.84 -0.54 -20.56
CA GLU A 307 -12.31 0.58 -19.72
C GLU A 307 -13.57 0.22 -18.93
N GLU A 308 -14.50 -0.54 -19.54
CA GLU A 308 -15.70 -1.01 -18.85
C GLU A 308 -15.36 -1.99 -17.72
N LYS A 309 -14.44 -2.94 -17.97
CA LYS A 309 -13.94 -3.87 -16.94
C LYS A 309 -13.30 -3.11 -15.79
N LYS A 310 -12.53 -2.06 -16.09
CA LYS A 310 -11.88 -1.22 -15.08
C LYS A 310 -12.88 -0.43 -14.24
N LEU A 311 -13.95 0.10 -14.85
CA LEU A 311 -15.05 0.73 -14.12
C LEU A 311 -15.73 -0.26 -13.17
N ASN A 312 -16.08 -1.45 -13.67
CA ASN A 312 -16.69 -2.50 -12.85
C ASN A 312 -15.76 -2.94 -11.71
N ALA A 313 -14.49 -3.20 -11.99
CA ALA A 313 -13.50 -3.63 -10.99
C ALA A 313 -13.28 -2.58 -9.89
N THR A 314 -13.20 -1.30 -10.26
CA THR A 314 -13.10 -0.18 -9.30
C THR A 314 -14.36 -0.09 -8.43
N TYR A 315 -15.53 -0.30 -9.04
CA TYR A 315 -16.80 -0.28 -8.34
C TYR A 315 -16.92 -1.46 -7.35
N ILE A 316 -16.54 -2.67 -7.76
CA ILE A 316 -16.52 -3.88 -6.90
C ILE A 316 -15.69 -3.63 -5.63
N ILE A 317 -14.48 -3.09 -5.77
CA ILE A 317 -13.60 -2.82 -4.63
C ILE A 317 -14.24 -1.81 -3.67
N SER A 318 -14.84 -0.75 -4.22
CA SER A 318 -15.51 0.29 -3.43
C SER A 318 -16.70 -0.27 -2.66
N VAL A 319 -17.53 -1.09 -3.32
CA VAL A 319 -18.71 -1.72 -2.72
C VAL A 319 -18.31 -2.76 -1.66
N ALA A 320 -17.30 -3.59 -1.94
CA ALA A 320 -16.79 -4.56 -0.98
C ALA A 320 -16.28 -3.86 0.29
N ARG A 321 -15.51 -2.77 0.15
CA ARG A 321 -15.06 -1.96 1.29
C ARG A 321 -16.22 -1.31 2.05
N LYS A 322 -17.26 -0.86 1.35
CA LYS A 322 -18.49 -0.34 1.97
C LYS A 322 -19.21 -1.40 2.81
N LEU A 323 -19.14 -2.67 2.45
CA LEU A 323 -19.63 -3.79 3.26
C LEU A 323 -18.75 -4.11 4.47
N GLY A 324 -17.55 -3.51 4.57
CA GLY A 324 -16.57 -3.79 5.62
C GLY A 324 -15.42 -4.71 5.17
N CYS A 325 -15.42 -5.19 3.92
CA CYS A 325 -14.37 -6.08 3.42
C CYS A 325 -13.01 -5.35 3.42
N SER A 326 -12.09 -5.77 4.27
CA SER A 326 -10.72 -5.23 4.33
C SER A 326 -9.85 -5.87 3.24
N VAL A 327 -10.05 -5.43 1.99
CA VAL A 327 -9.38 -5.97 0.81
C VAL A 327 -8.35 -5.00 0.21
N PHE A 328 -7.20 -5.56 -0.20
CA PHE A 328 -6.03 -4.81 -0.67
C PHE A 328 -5.68 -5.05 -2.14
N LEU A 329 -6.55 -5.77 -2.87
CA LEU A 329 -6.41 -5.96 -4.32
C LEU A 329 -6.62 -4.67 -5.10
N LEU A 330 -6.09 -4.65 -6.31
CA LEU A 330 -6.26 -3.59 -7.29
C LEU A 330 -7.33 -3.95 -8.35
N PRO A 331 -7.91 -2.96 -9.06
CA PRO A 331 -8.81 -3.26 -10.18
C PRO A 331 -8.17 -4.21 -11.21
N GLU A 332 -6.89 -4.03 -11.49
CA GLU A 332 -6.12 -4.86 -12.41
C GLU A 332 -6.06 -6.33 -11.97
N ASP A 333 -6.10 -6.63 -10.66
CA ASP A 333 -6.14 -8.01 -10.15
C ASP A 333 -7.45 -8.72 -10.52
N ILE A 334 -8.56 -7.98 -10.70
CA ILE A 334 -9.83 -8.55 -11.15
C ILE A 334 -9.81 -8.76 -12.66
N ILE A 335 -9.36 -7.74 -13.42
CA ILE A 335 -9.30 -7.78 -14.89
C ILE A 335 -8.38 -8.91 -15.38
N GLU A 336 -7.20 -9.06 -14.77
CA GLU A 336 -6.23 -10.10 -15.12
C GLU A 336 -6.61 -11.49 -14.54
N VAL A 337 -7.62 -11.54 -13.66
CA VAL A 337 -8.06 -12.73 -12.91
C VAL A 337 -6.90 -13.32 -12.08
N ASN A 338 -6.38 -12.51 -11.16
CA ASN A 338 -5.41 -12.95 -10.17
C ASN A 338 -6.09 -13.83 -9.12
N GLN A 339 -6.04 -15.15 -9.34
CA GLN A 339 -6.67 -16.16 -8.47
C GLN A 339 -6.49 -15.94 -6.96
N LYS A 340 -5.32 -15.45 -6.53
CA LYS A 340 -5.01 -15.23 -5.11
C LYS A 340 -5.88 -14.12 -4.53
N MET A 341 -5.97 -13.02 -5.27
CA MET A 341 -6.75 -11.84 -4.89
C MET A 341 -8.26 -12.06 -5.06
N ILE A 342 -8.66 -12.82 -6.08
CA ILE A 342 -10.04 -13.25 -6.29
C ILE A 342 -10.52 -14.14 -5.13
N LEU A 343 -9.69 -15.08 -4.68
CA LEU A 343 -10.00 -15.89 -3.50
C LEU A 343 -10.16 -15.04 -2.24
N THR A 344 -9.23 -14.12 -1.95
CA THR A 344 -9.30 -13.28 -0.74
C THR A 344 -10.49 -12.32 -0.78
N LEU A 345 -10.82 -11.77 -1.95
CA LEU A 345 -12.03 -10.97 -2.15
C LEU A 345 -13.29 -11.80 -1.84
N THR A 346 -13.43 -12.97 -2.46
CA THR A 346 -14.60 -13.84 -2.28
C THR A 346 -14.75 -14.28 -0.82
N ALA A 347 -13.64 -14.69 -0.20
CA ALA A 347 -13.59 -15.08 1.20
C ALA A 347 -13.93 -13.92 2.14
N SER A 348 -13.51 -12.69 1.83
CA SER A 348 -13.85 -11.51 2.62
C SER A 348 -15.34 -11.16 2.49
N ILE A 349 -15.92 -11.28 1.29
CA ILE A 349 -17.37 -11.11 1.09
C ILE A 349 -18.15 -12.18 1.85
N MET A 350 -17.69 -13.43 1.83
CA MET A 350 -18.26 -14.52 2.62
C MET A 350 -18.23 -14.22 4.12
N TYR A 351 -17.10 -13.72 4.63
CA TYR A 351 -16.94 -13.39 6.05
C TYR A 351 -17.96 -12.36 6.53
N TRP A 352 -18.27 -11.33 5.73
CA TRP A 352 -19.25 -10.31 6.08
C TRP A 352 -20.70 -10.70 5.79
N SER A 353 -20.91 -11.76 5.00
CA SER A 353 -22.24 -12.31 4.74
C SER A 353 -22.72 -13.30 5.80
N LEU A 354 -21.79 -13.93 6.52
CA LEU A 354 -22.05 -14.86 7.63
C LEU A 354 -22.14 -14.07 8.93
#